data_AF-A0A800BR64-F1
#
_entry.id   AF-A0A800BR64-F1
#
_cell.length_a   1.000
_cell.length_b   1.000
_cell.length_c   1.000
_cell.angle_alpha   90.00
_cell.angle_beta   90.00
_cell.angle_gamma   90.00
#
_symmetry.space_group_name_H-M   'P 1'
#
loop_
_entity.id
_entity.type
_entity.pdbx_description
1 polymer ?
#
loop_
_entity_poly.entity_id
_entity_poly.type
_entity_poly.pdbx_seq_one_letter_code
_entity_poly.pdbx_strand_id
1 'polypeptide(L)'
;MKEILKKVENRQLLIEISKEIYDKKAAMAAAYKFTDRCYIYVNSTLENIIEIYFKAKESISTPLEKIAYEYCNELLDQQVRLDVEASYGNIRDLIVKQAFFPIENIEEQIKT
;
A
#
# COMPACT_ATOMS: atom_id res chain seq x y z
N MET A 1 23.55 -6.89 6.82
CA MET A 1 22.22 -6.46 6.33
C MET A 1 21.39 -7.73 6.16
N LYS A 2 20.17 -7.80 6.71
CA LYS A 2 19.35 -9.02 6.59
C LYS A 2 18.88 -9.13 5.13
N GLU A 3 19.02 -10.31 4.52
CA GLU A 3 18.59 -10.53 3.15
C GLU A 3 17.06 -10.59 3.12
N ILE A 4 16.43 -9.56 2.55
CA ILE A 4 14.97 -9.43 2.50
C ILE A 4 14.34 -10.02 1.23
N LEU A 5 15.15 -10.28 0.20
CA LEU A 5 14.71 -10.83 -1.08
C LEU A 5 15.14 -12.28 -1.17
N LYS A 6 14.18 -13.20 -1.33
CA LYS A 6 14.46 -14.61 -1.60
C LYS A 6 14.24 -14.88 -3.08
N LYS A 7 15.25 -15.40 -3.77
CA LYS A 7 15.11 -15.87 -5.16
C LYS A 7 14.37 -17.20 -5.16
N VAL A 8 13.32 -17.28 -5.96
CA VAL A 8 12.53 -18.50 -6.20
C VAL A 8 12.79 -18.98 -7.63
N GLU A 9 12.49 -20.23 -7.94
CA GLU A 9 12.59 -20.79 -9.29
C GLU A 9 11.85 -19.93 -10.34
N ASN A 10 12.25 -20.04 -11.62
CA ASN A 10 11.58 -19.37 -12.75
C ASN A 10 11.54 -17.83 -12.72
N ARG A 11 12.65 -17.17 -12.32
CA ARG A 11 12.77 -15.70 -12.27
C ARG A 11 11.70 -15.05 -11.37
N GLN A 12 11.40 -15.71 -10.25
CA GLN A 12 10.48 -15.18 -9.25
C GLN A 12 11.27 -14.66 -8.04
N LEU A 13 10.74 -13.62 -7.40
CA LEU A 13 11.24 -13.14 -6.11
C LEU A 13 10.14 -13.27 -5.07
N LEU A 14 10.52 -13.62 -3.86
CA LEU A 14 9.67 -13.62 -2.68
C LEU A 14 10.17 -12.58 -1.68
N ILE A 15 9.23 -11.81 -1.16
CA ILE A 15 9.43 -10.93 0.00
C ILE A 15 8.53 -11.44 1.13
N GLU A 16 9.10 -11.57 2.32
CA GLU A 16 8.38 -11.87 3.55
C GLU A 16 8.37 -10.63 4.44
N ILE A 17 7.18 -10.19 4.84
CA ILE A 17 7.02 -9.04 5.74
C ILE A 17 6.25 -9.42 7.00
N SER A 18 6.56 -8.77 8.11
CA SER A 18 5.88 -9.00 9.39
C SER A 18 4.53 -8.28 9.45
N LYS A 19 3.49 -8.99 9.86
CA LYS A 19 2.15 -8.43 10.16
C LYS A 19 2.14 -7.52 11.39
N GLU A 20 3.18 -7.58 12.23
CA GLU A 20 3.32 -6.69 13.39
C GLU A 20 3.63 -5.25 12.96
N ILE A 21 4.19 -5.08 11.76
CA ILE A 21 4.60 -3.77 11.23
C ILE A 21 3.69 -3.34 10.08
N TYR A 22 3.33 -4.27 9.21
CA TYR A 22 2.61 -3.96 7.98
C TYR A 22 1.22 -4.59 7.96
N ASP A 23 0.23 -3.74 7.74
CA ASP A 23 -1.15 -4.13 7.57
C ASP A 23 -1.37 -4.72 6.16
N LYS A 24 -2.31 -5.66 6.04
CA LYS A 24 -2.69 -6.26 4.76
C LYS A 24 -3.10 -5.18 3.75
N LYS A 25 -3.78 -4.12 4.21
CA LYS A 25 -4.21 -3.02 3.34
C LYS A 25 -3.02 -2.31 2.69
N ALA A 26 -1.94 -2.05 3.44
CA ALA A 26 -0.73 -1.42 2.92
C ALA A 26 -0.06 -2.31 1.87
N ALA A 27 0.09 -3.61 2.17
CA ALA A 27 0.65 -4.59 1.24
C ALA A 27 -0.12 -4.66 -0.09
N MET A 28 -1.46 -4.70 -0.03
CA MET A 28 -2.30 -4.76 -1.22
C MET A 28 -2.25 -3.46 -2.03
N ALA A 29 -2.29 -2.30 -1.36
CA ALA A 29 -2.22 -1.00 -2.02
C ALA A 29 -0.88 -0.77 -2.72
N ALA A 30 0.23 -1.15 -2.07
CA ALA A 30 1.55 -1.11 -2.66
C ALA A 30 1.64 -2.07 -3.85
N ALA A 31 1.17 -3.30 -3.70
CA ALA A 31 1.24 -4.32 -4.76
C ALA A 31 0.52 -3.87 -6.02
N TYR A 32 -0.66 -3.26 -5.87
CA TYR A 32 -1.47 -2.78 -6.98
C TYR A 32 -0.68 -1.86 -7.93
N LYS A 33 0.17 -0.96 -7.39
CA LYS A 33 0.97 -0.01 -8.19
C LYS A 33 2.01 -0.64 -9.10
N PHE A 34 2.37 -1.91 -8.88
CA PHE A 34 3.37 -2.62 -9.66
C PHE A 34 2.76 -3.72 -10.56
N THR A 35 1.42 -3.84 -10.58
CA THR A 35 0.70 -4.84 -11.39
C THR A 35 0.80 -4.58 -12.89
N ASP A 36 1.19 -3.38 -13.30
CA ASP A 36 1.51 -3.03 -14.69
C ASP A 36 2.80 -3.73 -15.15
N ARG A 37 3.81 -3.84 -14.28
CA ARG A 37 5.16 -4.37 -14.56
C ARG A 37 5.34 -5.85 -14.14
N CYS A 38 4.62 -6.30 -13.12
CA CYS A 38 4.77 -7.63 -12.55
C CYS A 38 3.43 -8.36 -12.44
N TYR A 39 3.48 -9.68 -12.51
CA TYR A 39 2.46 -10.51 -11.88
C TYR A 39 2.81 -10.63 -10.40
N ILE A 40 1.88 -10.20 -9.54
CA ILE A 40 2.06 -10.18 -8.09
C ILE A 40 1.02 -11.08 -7.45
N TYR A 41 1.48 -11.96 -6.56
CA TYR A 41 0.63 -12.80 -5.74
C TYR A 41 0.95 -12.54 -4.27
N VAL A 42 -0.08 -12.20 -3.49
CA VAL A 42 0.04 -11.91 -2.05
C VAL A 42 -0.61 -13.04 -1.28
N ASN A 43 0.13 -13.65 -0.36
CA ASN A 43 -0.34 -14.74 0.47
C ASN A 43 -0.06 -14.48 1.96
N SER A 44 -0.73 -15.22 2.82
CA SER A 44 -0.59 -15.17 4.27
C SER A 44 -0.67 -16.60 4.82
N THR A 45 0.34 -17.40 4.46
CA THR A 45 0.51 -18.80 4.85
C THR A 45 0.89 -19.00 6.31
N LEU A 46 1.59 -18.04 6.90
CA LEU A 46 2.04 -18.07 8.29
C LEU A 46 1.31 -17.03 9.13
N GLU A 47 1.15 -17.31 10.43
CA GLU A 47 0.32 -16.51 11.33
C GLU A 47 0.74 -15.04 11.35
N ASN A 48 2.04 -14.74 11.35
CA ASN A 48 2.59 -13.38 11.47
C ASN A 48 3.33 -12.87 10.23
N ILE A 49 3.26 -13.57 9.09
CA ILE A 49 4.00 -13.20 7.88
C ILE A 49 3.05 -13.04 6.70
N ILE A 50 3.26 -11.99 5.91
CA ILE A 50 2.69 -11.83 4.58
C ILE A 50 3.80 -12.14 3.58
N GLU A 51 3.50 -13.01 2.63
CA GLU A 51 4.37 -13.38 1.52
C GLU A 51 3.94 -12.64 0.26
N ILE A 52 4.88 -11.99 -0.43
CA ILE A 52 4.64 -11.33 -1.71
C ILE A 52 5.55 -11.92 -2.76
N TYR A 53 4.94 -12.54 -3.76
CA TYR A 53 5.61 -13.16 -4.88
C TYR A 53 5.57 -12.23 -6.09
N PHE A 54 6.73 -12.00 -6.69
CA PHE A 54 6.90 -11.18 -7.89
C PHE A 54 7.36 -12.05 -9.05
N LYS A 55 6.73 -11.86 -10.20
CA LYS A 55 7.21 -12.36 -11.49
C LYS A 55 7.18 -11.22 -12.51
N ALA A 56 8.32 -10.89 -13.11
CA ALA A 56 8.39 -9.88 -14.16
C ALA A 56 7.52 -10.28 -15.36
N LYS A 57 6.82 -9.32 -15.97
CA LYS A 57 6.23 -9.51 -17.29
C LYS A 57 7.34 -9.45 -18.35
N GLU A 58 7.14 -10.16 -19.47
CA GLU A 58 8.17 -10.31 -20.52
C GLU A 58 8.60 -8.98 -21.14
N SER A 59 7.73 -7.97 -21.16
CA SER A 59 8.00 -6.64 -21.71
C SER A 59 8.90 -5.77 -20.82
N ILE A 60 9.21 -6.19 -19.60
CA ILE A 60 9.95 -5.38 -18.63
C ILE A 60 11.43 -5.73 -18.66
N SER A 61 12.27 -4.75 -19.01
CA SER A 61 13.74 -4.87 -18.96
C SER A 61 14.33 -4.57 -17.58
N THR A 62 13.57 -3.90 -16.70
CA THR A 62 14.03 -3.53 -15.37
C THR A 62 14.29 -4.78 -14.51
N PRO A 63 15.44 -4.87 -13.81
CA PRO A 63 15.72 -5.98 -12.91
C PRO A 63 14.62 -6.17 -11.85
N LEU A 64 14.18 -7.40 -11.65
CA LEU A 64 13.08 -7.71 -10.73
C LEU A 64 13.42 -7.33 -9.30
N GLU A 65 14.70 -7.42 -8.91
CA GLU A 65 15.20 -6.98 -7.61
C GLU A 65 14.97 -5.49 -7.39
N LYS A 66 15.18 -4.66 -8.42
CA LYS A 66 14.93 -3.22 -8.33
C LYS A 66 13.45 -2.94 -8.12
N ILE A 67 12.56 -3.66 -8.82
CA ILE A 67 11.11 -3.56 -8.64
C ILE A 67 10.72 -3.94 -7.22
N ALA A 68 11.30 -5.03 -6.69
CA ALA A 68 11.04 -5.51 -5.35
C ALA A 68 11.46 -4.48 -4.28
N TYR A 69 12.60 -3.81 -4.42
CA TYR A 69 13.01 -2.74 -3.52
C TYR A 69 12.11 -1.50 -3.64
N GLU A 70 11.73 -1.11 -4.85
CA GLU A 70 10.76 -0.02 -5.07
C GLU A 70 9.42 -0.32 -4.38
N TYR A 71 8.97 -1.58 -4.44
CA TYR A 71 7.79 -2.04 -3.71
C TYR A 71 7.95 -1.92 -2.19
N CYS A 72 9.11 -2.26 -1.62
CA CYS A 72 9.34 -2.12 -0.17
C CYS A 72 9.20 -0.67 0.32
N ASN A 73 9.70 0.30 -0.46
CA ASN A 73 9.54 1.71 -0.14
C ASN A 73 8.07 2.12 -0.21
N GLU A 74 7.37 1.71 -1.28
CA GLU A 74 5.96 2.00 -1.43
C GLU A 74 5.11 1.36 -0.31
N LEU A 75 5.45 0.14 0.12
CA LEU A 75 4.80 -0.53 1.24
C LEU A 75 4.92 0.29 2.53
N LEU A 76 6.11 0.82 2.81
CA LEU A 76 6.34 1.69 3.96
C LEU A 76 5.49 2.96 3.86
N ASP A 77 5.46 3.61 2.70
CA ASP A 77 4.66 4.80 2.47
C ASP A 77 3.15 4.55 2.66
N GLN A 78 2.65 3.41 2.17
CA GLN A 78 1.25 3.02 2.36
C GLN A 78 0.94 2.72 3.83
N GLN A 79 1.86 2.09 4.58
CA GLN A 79 1.67 1.85 6.00
C GLN A 79 1.60 3.16 6.79
N VAL A 80 2.56 4.06 6.57
CA VAL A 80 2.58 5.37 7.24
C VAL A 80 1.31 6.15 6.93
N ARG A 81 0.81 6.08 5.70
CA ARG A 81 -0.48 6.71 5.33
C ARG A 81 -1.64 6.14 6.16
N LEU A 82 -1.73 4.82 6.29
CA LEU A 82 -2.77 4.19 7.11
C LEU A 82 -2.67 4.61 8.58
N ASP A 83 -1.46 4.66 9.14
CA ASP A 83 -1.25 5.05 10.53
C ASP A 83 -1.64 6.51 10.79
N VAL A 84 -1.31 7.40 9.85
CA VAL A 84 -1.71 8.82 9.90
C VAL A 84 -3.24 8.96 9.76
N GLU A 85 -3.86 8.24 8.82
CA GLU A 85 -5.32 8.24 8.67
C GLU A 85 -6.03 7.71 9.92
N ALA A 86 -5.49 6.67 10.55
CA ALA A 86 -6.03 6.13 11.80
C ALA A 86 -5.87 7.11 12.97
N SER A 87 -4.73 7.81 13.05
CA SER A 87 -4.42 8.73 14.15
C SER A 87 -5.20 10.05 14.05
N TYR A 88 -5.39 10.57 12.83
CA TYR A 88 -5.90 11.93 12.62
C TYR A 88 -7.20 12.00 11.83
N GLY A 89 -7.77 10.87 11.40
CA GLY A 89 -9.02 10.82 10.63
C GLY A 89 -10.16 11.55 11.34
N ASN A 90 -10.32 11.31 12.65
CA ASN A 90 -11.35 11.97 13.45
C ASN A 90 -11.17 13.50 13.53
N ILE A 91 -9.92 13.96 13.66
CA ILE A 91 -9.62 15.40 13.71
C ILE A 91 -9.92 16.05 12.36
N ARG A 92 -9.51 15.41 11.27
CA ARG A 92 -9.86 15.85 9.90
C ARG A 92 -11.38 15.98 9.74
N ASP A 93 -12.13 14.97 10.17
CA ASP A 93 -13.58 14.96 10.02
C ASP A 93 -14.25 16.07 10.84
N LEU A 94 -13.73 16.37 12.05
CA LEU A 94 -14.17 17.50 12.85
C LEU A 94 -13.84 18.85 12.19
N ILE A 95 -12.65 19.01 11.62
CA ILE A 95 -12.26 20.22 10.89
C ILE A 95 -13.17 20.43 9.68
N VAL A 96 -13.43 19.38 8.89
CA VAL A 96 -14.34 19.43 7.74
C VAL A 96 -15.74 19.83 8.20
N LYS A 97 -16.29 19.14 9.20
CA LYS A 97 -17.61 19.51 9.75
C LYS A 97 -17.65 20.97 10.19
N GLN A 98 -16.65 21.44 10.94
CA GLN A 98 -16.60 22.83 11.40
C GLN A 98 -16.49 23.84 10.25
N ALA A 99 -15.67 23.55 9.23
CA ALA A 99 -15.47 24.44 8.09
C ALA A 99 -16.73 24.56 7.21
N PHE A 100 -17.50 23.47 7.09
CA PHE A 100 -18.73 23.41 6.30
C PHE A 100 -20.00 23.63 7.14
N PHE A 101 -19.92 23.73 8.47
CA PHE A 101 -21.06 24.01 9.35
C PHE A 101 -21.84 25.30 8.96
N PRO A 102 -21.19 26.43 8.59
CA PRO A 102 -21.92 27.63 8.16
C PRO A 102 -22.68 27.46 6.83
N ILE A 103 -22.41 26.37 6.11
CA ILE A 103 -22.87 26.08 4.76
C ILE A 103 -24.13 25.18 4.79
N GLU A 104 -24.58 24.71 5.96
CA GLU A 104 -25.81 23.88 6.07
C GLU A 104 -27.08 24.60 5.57
N ASN A 105 -27.09 25.94 5.47
CA ASN A 105 -28.18 26.73 4.88
C ASN A 105 -27.94 27.14 3.41
N ILE A 106 -27.08 26.43 2.66
CA ILE A 106 -26.81 26.77 1.26
C ILE A 106 -28.08 26.76 0.40
N GLU A 107 -29.03 25.87 0.67
CA GLU A 107 -30.30 25.80 -0.09
C GLU A 107 -31.15 27.08 0.05
N GLU A 108 -31.03 27.80 1.18
CA GLU A 108 -31.68 29.09 1.38
C GLU A 108 -30.94 30.25 0.69
N GLN A 109 -29.63 30.12 0.48
CA GLN A 109 -28.79 31.16 -0.13
C GLN A 109 -28.64 31.02 -1.66
N ILE A 110 -28.98 29.87 -2.25
CA ILE A 110 -28.93 29.62 -3.70
C ILE A 110 -30.24 29.96 -4.42
N LYS A 111 -31.33 30.32 -3.71
CA LYS A 111 -32.53 30.86 -4.35
C LYS A 111 -32.25 32.26 -4.94
N THR A 112 -31.80 32.28 -6.19
CA THR A 112 -31.89 33.42 -7.11
C THR A 112 -32.99 33.15 -8.12
#